data_AF-A0A969XML6-F1
#
_entry.id   AF-A0A969XML6-F1
#
_cell.length_a   1.000
_cell.length_b   1.000
_cell.length_c   1.000
_cell.angle_alpha   90.00
_cell.angle_beta   90.00
_cell.angle_gamma   90.00
#
_symmetry.space_group_name_H-M   'P 1'
#
loop_
_entity.id
_entity.type
_entity.pdbx_description
1 polymer ?
#
loop_
_entity_poly.entity_id
_entity_poly.type
_entity_poly.pdbx_seq_one_letter_code
_entity_poly.pdbx_strand_id
1 'polypeptide(L)'
;MPVALARDLGRVLAANRRYDYTAEAGLVAYVTAEGWPVYLGHDGDAAAKVAIMRALVDELVRRNVSVAYIDLRNEVRPTYKPG
;
A
#
# COMPACT_ATOMS: atom_id res chain seq x y z
N MET A 1 0.30 17.88 -3.27
CA MET A 1 1.62 17.69 -3.91
C MET A 1 2.04 16.24 -3.68
N PRO A 2 2.06 15.39 -4.73
CA PRO A 2 2.31 13.95 -4.61
C PRO A 2 3.63 13.57 -3.90
N VAL A 3 4.56 14.52 -3.80
CA VAL A 3 5.84 14.39 -3.08
C VAL A 3 5.67 14.21 -1.56
N ALA A 4 4.62 14.76 -0.94
CA ALA A 4 4.46 14.70 0.52
C ALA A 4 4.18 13.27 1.01
N LEU A 5 3.18 12.62 0.41
CA LEU A 5 2.82 11.23 0.73
C LEU A 5 4.00 10.28 0.49
N ALA A 6 4.67 10.39 -0.66
CA ALA A 6 5.85 9.57 -0.97
C ALA A 6 7.01 9.80 0.02
N ARG A 7 7.28 11.06 0.39
CA ARG A 7 8.32 11.42 1.37
C ARG A 7 8.01 10.87 2.75
N ASP A 8 6.77 10.99 3.20
CA ASP A 8 6.35 10.52 4.52
C ASP A 8 6.34 8.99 4.57
N LEU A 9 5.95 8.33 3.48
CA LEU A 9 6.08 6.88 3.35
C LEU A 9 7.54 6.40 3.36
N GLY A 10 8.47 7.14 2.73
CA GLY A 10 9.90 6.84 2.81
C GLY A 10 10.43 6.83 4.25
N ARG A 11 9.88 7.66 5.14
CA ARG A 11 10.21 7.67 6.58
C ARG A 11 9.58 6.51 7.33
N VAL A 12 8.32 6.17 7.01
CA VAL A 12 7.56 5.13 7.73
C VAL A 12 7.94 3.71 7.27
N LEU A 13 8.37 3.53 6.02
CA LEU A 13 8.67 2.23 5.41
C LEU A 13 10.14 1.81 5.50
N ALA A 14 10.95 2.45 6.34
CA ALA A 14 12.40 2.35 6.38
C ALA A 14 13.02 0.97 6.00
N ALA A 15 14.06 1.08 5.17
CA ALA A 15 15.11 0.16 4.72
C ALA A 15 14.81 -0.92 3.66
N ASN A 16 13.63 -1.54 3.54
CA ASN A 16 13.50 -2.72 2.66
C ASN A 16 12.21 -2.85 1.83
N ARG A 17 11.44 -1.78 1.65
CA ARG A 17 10.20 -1.85 0.85
C ARG A 17 10.29 -1.00 -0.40
N ARG A 18 10.14 -1.67 -1.54
CA ARG A 18 10.06 -1.06 -2.87
C ARG A 18 8.74 -0.30 -2.97
N TYR A 19 8.80 0.91 -3.49
CA TYR A 19 7.61 1.66 -3.88
C TYR A 19 7.88 2.35 -5.20
N ASP A 20 6.85 2.47 -6.02
CA ASP A 20 6.87 3.21 -7.27
C ASP A 20 5.83 4.34 -7.21
N TYR A 21 6.02 5.35 -8.05
CA TYR A 21 5.02 6.39 -8.28
C TYR A 21 4.69 6.43 -9.78
N THR A 22 3.39 6.43 -10.10
CA THR A 22 2.90 6.60 -11.47
C THR A 22 1.88 7.74 -11.53
N ALA A 23 1.75 8.36 -12.70
CA ALA A 23 0.74 9.40 -12.92
C ALA A 23 -0.70 8.85 -12.86
N GLU A 24 -0.90 7.58 -13.19
CA GLU A 24 -2.23 6.94 -13.25
C GLU A 24 -2.70 6.46 -11.86
N ALA A 25 -1.81 5.82 -11.10
CA ALA A 25 -2.19 5.16 -9.84
C ALA A 25 -1.69 5.88 -8.59
N GLY A 26 -0.82 6.89 -8.75
CA GLY A 26 -0.13 7.53 -7.66
C GLY A 26 0.92 6.58 -7.08
N LEU A 27 1.01 6.54 -5.76
CA LEU A 27 1.98 5.74 -5.05
C LEU A 27 1.54 4.28 -4.94
N VAL A 28 2.46 3.38 -5.24
CA VAL A 28 2.29 1.93 -5.13
C VAL A 28 3.38 1.38 -4.25
N ALA A 29 3.01 0.70 -3.15
CA ALA A 29 3.96 -0.01 -2.29
C ALA A 29 3.92 -1.50 -2.62
N TYR A 30 5.08 -2.15 -2.63
CA TYR A 30 5.16 -3.61 -2.78
C TYR A 30 5.44 -4.23 -1.41
N VAL A 31 4.56 -5.13 -1.00
CA VAL A 31 4.58 -5.78 0.32
C VAL A 31 4.72 -7.29 0.19
N THR A 32 5.04 -7.95 1.30
CA THR A 32 5.36 -9.39 1.39
C THR A 32 6.55 -9.82 0.52
N ALA A 33 6.91 -11.11 0.60
CA ALA A 33 7.95 -11.68 -0.26
C ALA A 33 7.45 -11.91 -1.70
N GLU A 34 6.14 -12.11 -1.88
CA GLU A 34 5.52 -12.22 -3.22
C GLU A 34 5.38 -10.86 -3.92
N GLY A 35 5.62 -9.75 -3.23
CA GLY A 35 5.65 -8.42 -3.83
C GLY A 35 4.26 -7.90 -4.20
N TRP A 36 3.24 -8.18 -3.38
CA TRP A 36 1.87 -7.71 -3.62
C TRP A 36 1.83 -6.19 -3.79
N PRO A 37 1.28 -5.67 -4.89
CA PRO A 37 1.11 -4.23 -5.07
C PRO A 37 -0.05 -3.71 -4.22
N VAL A 38 0.21 -2.62 -3.49
CA VAL A 38 -0.77 -1.85 -2.72
C VAL A 38 -0.88 -0.45 -3.32
N TYR A 39 -2.00 -0.14 -3.93
CA TYR A 39 -2.28 1.18 -4.51
C TYR A 39 -2.70 2.16 -3.41
N LEU A 40 -1.83 3.09 -3.06
CA LEU A 40 -2.04 4.08 -2.00
C LEU A 40 -2.67 5.37 -2.54
N GLY A 41 -2.54 5.63 -3.84
CA GLY A 41 -3.09 6.81 -4.50
C GLY A 41 -2.17 8.04 -4.41
N HIS A 42 -2.75 9.20 -4.70
CA HIS A 42 -2.01 10.46 -4.81
C HIS A 42 -1.94 11.27 -3.51
N ASP A 43 -2.96 11.11 -2.67
CA ASP A 43 -3.23 11.95 -1.52
C ASP A 43 -3.70 11.10 -0.32
N GLY A 44 -3.82 11.75 0.84
CA GLY A 44 -4.26 11.14 2.10
C GLY A 44 -3.18 11.17 3.16
N ASP A 45 -3.49 10.61 4.33
CA ASP A 45 -2.55 10.56 5.45
C ASP A 45 -1.63 9.34 5.30
N ALA A 46 -0.34 9.61 5.15
CA ALA A 46 0.68 8.57 4.97
C ALA A 46 0.71 7.56 6.12
N ALA A 47 0.64 8.03 7.36
CA ALA A 47 0.72 7.17 8.53
C ALA A 47 -0.55 6.31 8.65
N ALA A 48 -1.72 6.89 8.41
CA ALA A 48 -2.98 6.16 8.39
C ALA A 48 -3.00 5.08 7.30
N LYS A 49 -2.60 5.43 6.07
CA LYS A 49 -2.49 4.47 4.97
C LYS A 49 -1.54 3.31 5.30
N VAL A 50 -0.39 3.58 5.91
CA VAL A 50 0.52 2.49 6.33
C VAL A 50 -0.12 1.61 7.40
N ALA A 51 -0.79 2.19 8.38
CA ALA A 51 -1.42 1.42 9.44
C ALA A 51 -2.49 0.47 8.87
N ILE A 52 -3.36 0.97 7.99
CA ILE A 52 -4.39 0.16 7.33
C ILE A 52 -3.74 -0.90 6.42
N MET A 53 -2.74 -0.52 5.63
CA MET A 53 -2.00 -1.45 4.78
C MET A 53 -1.41 -2.62 5.57
N ARG A 54 -0.71 -2.33 6.68
CA ARG A 54 -0.10 -3.38 7.52
C ARG A 54 -1.16 -4.32 8.09
N ALA A 55 -2.22 -3.76 8.68
CA ALA A 55 -3.30 -4.55 9.26
C ALA A 55 -3.97 -5.48 8.23
N LEU A 56 -4.23 -4.95 7.02
CA LEU A 56 -4.87 -5.72 5.96
C LEU A 56 -3.95 -6.82 5.39
N VAL A 57 -2.67 -6.51 5.17
CA VAL A 57 -1.69 -7.51 4.73
C VAL A 57 -1.57 -8.63 5.76
N ASP A 58 -1.44 -8.30 7.04
CA ASP A 58 -1.35 -9.28 8.12
C ASP A 58 -2.61 -10.15 8.21
N GLU A 59 -3.80 -9.60 7.96
CA GLU A 59 -5.03 -10.38 7.87
C GLU A 59 -5.03 -11.36 6.70
N LEU A 60 -4.70 -10.88 5.49
CA LEU A 60 -4.75 -11.68 4.27
C LEU A 60 -3.70 -12.81 4.27
N VAL A 61 -2.51 -12.54 4.80
CA VAL A 61 -1.46 -13.56 5.02
C VAL A 61 -1.94 -14.63 6.00
N ARG A 62 -2.52 -14.25 7.15
CA ARG A 62 -3.08 -15.23 8.12
C ARG A 62 -4.20 -16.08 7.53
N ARG A 63 -4.96 -15.54 6.59
CA ARG A 63 -6.04 -16.24 5.88
C ARG A 63 -5.55 -17.07 4.70
N ASN A 64 -4.24 -17.07 4.40
CA ASN A 64 -3.63 -17.75 3.27
C ASN A 64 -4.31 -17.41 1.93
N VAL A 65 -4.66 -16.14 1.74
CA VAL A 65 -5.32 -15.64 0.52
C VAL A 65 -4.26 -15.27 -0.51
N SER A 66 -4.41 -15.78 -1.74
CA SER A 66 -3.65 -15.30 -2.90
C SER A 66 -4.17 -13.93 -3.30
N VAL A 67 -3.31 -12.92 -3.43
CA VAL A 67 -3.69 -11.53 -3.72
C VAL A 67 -2.95 -11.04 -4.95
N ALA A 68 -3.70 -10.59 -5.95
CA ALA A 68 -3.17 -9.93 -7.13
C ALA A 68 -2.81 -8.45 -6.84
N TYR A 69 -3.66 -7.76 -6.08
CA TYR A 69 -3.38 -6.40 -5.57
C TYR A 69 -4.32 -6.00 -4.43
N ILE A 70 -3.92 -4.97 -3.69
CA ILE A 70 -4.73 -4.26 -2.70
C ILE A 70 -4.95 -2.81 -3.18
N ASP A 71 -6.19 -2.32 -3.12
CA ASP A 71 -6.54 -0.92 -3.42
C ASP A 71 -6.92 -0.18 -2.13
N LEU A 72 -6.04 0.75 -1.73
CA LEU A 72 -6.15 1.61 -0.56
C LEU A 72 -6.28 3.10 -0.97
N ARG A 73 -6.71 3.37 -2.20
CA ARG A 73 -6.98 4.74 -2.63
C ARG A 73 -8.17 5.34 -1.87
N ASN A 74 -9.13 4.49 -1.46
CA ASN A 74 -10.18 4.83 -0.50
C ASN A 74 -9.88 4.22 0.87
N GLU A 75 -9.44 5.06 1.83
CA GLU A 75 -9.06 4.64 3.18
C GLU A 75 -10.22 4.09 4.00
N VAL A 76 -11.45 4.54 3.72
CA VAL A 76 -12.66 4.10 4.44
C VAL A 76 -13.10 2.71 3.96
N ARG A 77 -12.76 2.35 2.73
CA ARG A 77 -13.20 1.09 2.11
C ARG A 77 -12.07 0.47 1.28
N PRO A 78 -11.00 -0.04 1.92
CA PRO A 78 -10.00 -0.84 1.23
C PRO A 78 -10.63 -2.04 0.52
N THR A 79 -10.11 -2.37 -0.64
CA THR A 79 -10.49 -3.59 -1.38
C THR A 79 -9.25 -4.36 -1.81
N TYR A 80 -9.40 -5.64 -2.13
CA TYR A 80 -8.33 -6.43 -2.72
C TYR A 80 -8.89 -7.31 -3.84
N LYS A 81 -8.04 -7.63 -4.80
CA LYS A 81 -8.33 -8.60 -5.86
C LYS A 81 -7.62 -9.91 -5.53
N PRO A 82 -8.34 -11.05 -5.44
CA PRO A 82 -7.70 -12.36 -5.34
C PRO A 82 -6.83 -12.66 -6.56
N GLY A 83 -5.72 -13.36 -6.33
CA GLY A 83 -4.82 -13.88 -7.37
C GLY A 83 -5.22 -15.26 -7.86
#